data_AF-A0A424KWR7-F1
#
_entry.id   AF-A0A424KWR7-F1
#
_cell.length_a   1.000
_cell.length_b   1.000
_cell.length_c   1.000
_cell.angle_alpha   90.00
_cell.angle_beta   90.00
_cell.angle_gamma   90.00
#
_symmetry.space_group_name_H-M   'P 1'
#
loop_
_entity.id
_entity.type
_entity.pdbx_description
1 polymer ?
#
loop_
_entity_poly.entity_id
_entity_poly.type
_entity_poly.pdbx_seq_one_letter_code
_entity_poly.pdbx_strand_id
1 'polypeptide(L)'
;MRIEMVRAVAMFAAVIGLTWFVPAAFAAGSDVRVIDRRVVMGTPATIQVYAPDEATGYEATRAAFARMAEIEDALSDYRPRSEAMRLVERVDEPVPVSPDLASALRKSARWHRSSAGAFDPTIGPLSLLWRTARLAGVPPSAASIEFANDVVGFEKLEIDSVAGTVRCRTAGLRLDFGGLGKGMAADAGLEVLRAHGLVRALVDVGGDLVAGFPPPGSSGWRVRIRTVEGDDDEIVLLENGAIATSGDVEQFLEVERDGETVRLSHLLDPRTGRAVDKRREVTVLVRGGAAPGADADALASCASVLGFNGSMRLADGTIDGWIRFHEISSGSGTGTDSGRTRRIPLAADPTWARVENGSVLVDGFEFSEGPVFLANGDLLVTDQPRDRIVRIDAGGGVSVMFEGARRANGLAVARDGRLLGCAEAENELVAWDEDGSVEVLASGGTSPFNGPNDLWVGPSGRIWFTDPFYRRSWFAFGRKPLRADVHRLDPDGTCEIAATDFVRPNGIVGRPDGSRLYVADLDGGRTFEFAIGPDGALGPRRMFFPLGSDGMAMASDGTVLLTGKGVHVVSADGALIRTLVPEERWISNACFDEAERRLVVTAVDRVLVFELPDDLAGDG
;
A
#
# COMPACT_ATOMS: atom_id res chain seq x y z
N MET A 1 6.18 -51.31 -83.94
CA MET A 1 7.08 -52.16 -83.13
C MET A 1 7.18 -51.52 -81.75
N ARG A 2 6.62 -52.15 -80.70
CA ARG A 2 6.64 -51.78 -79.24
C ARG A 2 6.56 -50.26 -78.91
N ILE A 3 5.43 -49.67 -78.49
CA ILE A 3 4.73 -49.87 -77.18
C ILE A 3 5.75 -49.69 -76.04
N GLU A 4 5.73 -48.73 -75.11
CA GLU A 4 4.82 -47.63 -74.71
C GLU A 4 5.62 -46.64 -73.80
N MET A 5 5.17 -45.49 -73.25
CA MET A 5 3.91 -44.70 -73.24
C MET A 5 4.24 -43.18 -73.08
N VAL A 6 3.22 -42.31 -73.00
CA VAL A 6 3.29 -40.84 -72.87
C VAL A 6 3.86 -40.35 -71.52
N ARG A 7 4.73 -39.33 -71.55
CA ARG A 7 5.06 -38.48 -70.39
C ARG A 7 3.97 -37.41 -70.21
N ALA A 8 3.31 -37.39 -69.06
CA ALA A 8 2.48 -36.27 -68.61
C ALA A 8 3.08 -35.66 -67.34
N VAL A 9 3.19 -34.33 -67.33
CA VAL A 9 3.64 -33.57 -66.15
C VAL A 9 2.44 -33.35 -65.23
N ALA A 10 2.55 -33.81 -63.98
CA ALA A 10 1.62 -33.46 -62.91
C ALA A 10 2.41 -33.19 -61.62
N MET A 11 2.16 -32.02 -61.04
CA MET A 11 2.79 -31.51 -59.82
C MET A 11 2.32 -32.32 -58.61
N PHE A 12 3.23 -32.99 -57.91
CA PHE A 12 2.91 -33.80 -56.72
C PHE A 12 3.29 -33.06 -55.44
N ALA A 13 2.35 -32.98 -54.50
CA ALA A 13 2.63 -32.56 -53.14
C ALA A 13 3.43 -33.64 -52.41
N ALA A 14 4.59 -33.28 -51.85
CA ALA A 14 5.39 -34.18 -51.04
C ALA A 14 4.95 -34.11 -49.57
N VAL A 15 4.20 -35.11 -49.13
CA VAL A 15 4.00 -35.38 -47.70
C VAL A 15 5.32 -35.91 -47.14
N ILE A 16 6.10 -35.04 -46.49
CA ILE A 16 7.24 -35.47 -45.68
C ILE A 16 6.69 -35.82 -44.30
N GLY A 17 6.63 -37.12 -44.00
CA GLY A 17 6.35 -37.60 -42.67
C GLY A 17 7.48 -37.21 -41.73
N LEU A 18 7.26 -36.20 -40.90
CA LEU A 18 8.14 -35.90 -39.77
C LEU A 18 7.95 -37.03 -38.75
N THR A 19 8.92 -37.94 -38.65
CA THR A 19 9.00 -38.85 -37.50
C THR A 19 9.24 -38.01 -36.25
N TRP A 20 8.19 -37.79 -35.47
CA TRP A 20 8.32 -37.24 -34.14
C TRP A 20 9.23 -38.17 -33.33
N PHE A 21 10.37 -37.63 -32.89
CA PHE A 21 11.13 -38.23 -31.81
C PHE A 21 10.24 -38.17 -30.57
N VAL A 22 9.48 -39.24 -30.33
CA VAL A 22 8.87 -39.50 -29.03
C VAL A 22 10.04 -39.64 -28.06
N PRO A 23 10.21 -38.76 -27.06
CA PRO A 23 11.20 -38.98 -26.02
C PRO A 23 10.89 -40.34 -25.38
N ALA A 24 11.91 -41.17 -25.22
CA ALA A 24 11.75 -42.47 -24.58
C ALA A 24 10.97 -42.28 -23.27
N ALA A 25 9.93 -43.08 -23.07
CA ALA A 25 9.08 -42.97 -21.89
C ALA A 25 9.97 -43.05 -20.64
N PHE A 26 10.08 -41.93 -19.91
CA PHE A 26 10.78 -41.91 -18.64
C PHE A 26 10.11 -42.94 -17.74
N ALA A 27 10.88 -43.94 -17.31
CA ALA A 27 10.41 -44.89 -16.33
C ALA A 27 9.99 -44.12 -15.08
N ALA A 28 8.85 -44.49 -14.49
CA ALA A 28 8.32 -43.88 -13.28
C ALA A 28 9.16 -44.27 -12.04
N GLY A 29 10.39 -43.76 -11.97
CA GLY A 29 11.13 -43.62 -10.73
C GLY A 29 10.53 -42.47 -9.92
N SER A 30 10.48 -42.61 -8.60
CA SER A 30 10.17 -41.49 -7.71
C SER A 30 11.34 -40.51 -7.68
N ASP A 31 11.12 -39.26 -8.05
CA ASP A 31 12.12 -38.19 -7.94
C ASP A 31 12.80 -38.20 -6.56
N VAL A 32 14.13 -38.13 -6.52
CA VAL A 32 14.89 -38.01 -5.27
C VAL A 32 14.92 -36.54 -4.82
N ARG A 33 14.80 -36.33 -3.51
CA ARG A 33 14.91 -35.01 -2.89
C ARG A 33 16.37 -34.72 -2.56
N VAL A 34 16.98 -33.79 -3.28
CA VAL A 34 18.34 -33.30 -3.02
C VAL A 34 18.28 -31.98 -2.24
N ILE A 35 19.20 -31.81 -1.28
CA ILE A 35 19.37 -30.58 -0.51
C ILE A 35 20.87 -30.23 -0.46
N ASP A 36 21.23 -29.09 -1.02
CA ASP A 36 22.60 -28.54 -1.02
C ASP A 36 22.62 -27.25 -0.19
N ARG A 37 23.69 -27.02 0.58
CA ARG A 37 23.81 -25.89 1.53
C ARG A 37 25.19 -25.27 1.46
N ARG A 38 25.24 -23.96 1.27
CA ARG A 38 26.48 -23.18 1.12
C ARG A 38 26.34 -21.82 1.79
N VAL A 39 27.38 -20.99 1.69
CA VAL A 39 27.34 -19.57 2.06
C VAL A 39 27.41 -18.75 0.79
N VAL A 40 26.49 -17.82 0.61
CA VAL A 40 26.46 -16.85 -0.50
C VAL A 40 25.97 -15.51 0.06
N MET A 41 26.48 -14.38 -0.43
CA MET A 41 26.16 -13.04 0.08
C MET A 41 26.38 -12.87 1.59
N GLY A 42 27.34 -13.62 2.16
CA GLY A 42 27.65 -13.62 3.59
C GLY A 42 26.65 -14.35 4.50
N THR A 43 25.62 -15.01 3.94
CA THR A 43 24.57 -15.71 4.71
C THR A 43 24.49 -17.21 4.32
N PRO A 44 24.02 -18.11 5.21
CA PRO A 44 23.68 -19.47 4.83
C PRO A 44 22.58 -19.49 3.77
N ALA A 45 22.80 -20.26 2.70
CA ALA A 45 21.85 -20.47 1.63
C ALA A 45 21.59 -21.97 1.42
N THR A 46 20.33 -22.35 1.23
CA THR A 46 19.88 -23.72 0.99
C THR A 46 19.16 -23.82 -0.34
N ILE A 47 19.53 -24.79 -1.17
CA ILE A 47 18.75 -25.18 -2.35
C ILE A 47 18.18 -26.57 -2.11
N GLN A 48 16.87 -26.72 -2.29
CA GLN A 48 16.20 -28.02 -2.33
C GLN A 48 15.58 -28.24 -3.72
N VAL A 49 15.81 -29.41 -4.30
CA VAL A 49 15.22 -29.83 -5.58
C VAL A 49 14.65 -31.25 -5.49
N TYR A 50 13.68 -31.54 -6.36
CA TYR A 50 13.31 -32.90 -6.75
C TYR A 50 13.91 -33.19 -8.13
N ALA A 51 14.71 -34.25 -8.23
CA ALA A 51 15.49 -34.59 -9.42
C ALA A 51 15.40 -36.10 -9.74
N PRO A 52 15.69 -36.53 -10.98
CA PRO A 52 15.67 -37.96 -11.35
C PRO A 52 16.67 -38.81 -10.56
N ASP A 53 17.80 -38.22 -10.17
CA ASP A 53 18.88 -38.84 -9.42
C ASP A 53 19.71 -37.77 -8.66
N GLU A 54 20.54 -38.19 -7.71
CA GLU A 54 21.33 -37.28 -6.88
C GLU A 54 22.41 -36.52 -7.66
N ALA A 55 23.02 -37.13 -8.68
CA ALA A 55 24.10 -36.50 -9.44
C ALA A 55 23.56 -35.34 -10.29
N THR A 56 22.46 -35.56 -11.00
CA THR A 56 21.70 -34.50 -11.70
C THR A 56 21.31 -33.37 -10.74
N GLY A 57 20.83 -33.71 -9.54
CA GLY A 57 20.48 -32.71 -8.52
C GLY A 57 21.67 -31.86 -8.09
N TYR A 58 22.78 -32.47 -7.66
CA TYR A 58 23.98 -31.76 -7.19
C TYR A 58 24.72 -31.00 -8.31
N GLU A 59 24.59 -31.41 -9.56
CA GLU A 59 25.09 -30.65 -10.71
C GLU A 59 24.33 -29.33 -10.86
N ALA A 60 22.99 -29.40 -10.89
CA ALA A 60 22.14 -28.23 -11.01
C ALA A 60 22.26 -27.28 -9.80
N THR A 61 22.31 -27.79 -8.56
CA THR A 61 22.50 -26.92 -7.38
C THR A 61 23.87 -26.24 -7.38
N ARG A 62 24.93 -26.93 -7.83
CA ARG A 62 26.26 -26.35 -7.98
C ARG A 62 26.28 -25.24 -9.03
N ALA A 63 25.59 -25.41 -10.16
CA ALA A 63 25.45 -24.37 -11.18
C ALA A 63 24.65 -23.16 -10.65
N ALA A 64 23.53 -23.40 -9.95
CA ALA A 64 22.73 -22.35 -9.34
C ALA A 64 23.51 -21.55 -8.28
N PHE A 65 24.29 -22.21 -7.41
CA PHE A 65 25.16 -21.52 -6.45
C PHE A 65 26.30 -20.74 -7.12
N ALA A 66 26.85 -21.21 -8.25
CA ALA A 66 27.82 -20.43 -9.02
C ALA A 66 27.19 -19.15 -9.57
N ARG A 67 25.97 -19.23 -10.11
CA ARG A 67 25.21 -18.08 -10.60
C ARG A 67 24.87 -17.06 -9.49
N MET A 68 24.53 -17.53 -8.29
CA MET A 68 24.34 -16.64 -7.13
C MET A 68 25.62 -15.87 -6.75
N ALA A 69 26.79 -16.51 -6.90
CA ALA A 69 28.08 -15.85 -6.62
C ALA A 69 28.41 -14.76 -7.65
N GLU A 70 28.01 -14.92 -8.91
CA GLU A 70 28.13 -13.87 -9.94
C GLU A 70 27.26 -12.64 -9.60
N ILE A 71 26.04 -12.84 -9.10
CA ILE A 71 25.18 -11.76 -8.59
C ILE A 71 25.87 -11.05 -7.41
N GLU A 72 26.51 -11.78 -6.50
CA GLU A 72 27.28 -11.18 -5.40
C GLU A 72 28.48 -10.36 -5.90
N ASP A 73 29.21 -10.83 -6.91
CA ASP A 73 30.33 -10.10 -7.53
C ASP A 73 29.88 -8.83 -8.29
N ALA A 74 28.65 -8.80 -8.80
CA ALA A 74 28.06 -7.58 -9.36
C ALA A 74 27.66 -6.59 -8.26
N LEU A 75 26.96 -7.04 -7.21
CA LEU A 75 26.17 -6.17 -6.32
C LEU A 75 26.76 -5.89 -4.92
N SER A 76 27.77 -6.63 -4.45
CA SER A 76 28.24 -6.54 -3.06
C SER A 76 28.88 -5.18 -2.69
N ASP A 77 28.44 -4.59 -1.58
CA ASP A 77 29.07 -3.42 -0.94
C ASP A 77 30.27 -3.81 -0.03
N TYR A 78 30.30 -5.06 0.44
CA TYR A 78 31.39 -5.63 1.25
C TYR A 78 32.63 -5.96 0.42
N ARG A 79 32.48 -6.33 -0.86
CA ARG A 79 33.60 -6.64 -1.77
C ARG A 79 34.08 -5.33 -2.45
N PRO A 80 35.27 -4.78 -2.14
CA PRO A 80 35.71 -3.49 -2.70
C PRO A 80 35.93 -3.50 -4.23
N ARG A 81 35.99 -4.69 -4.84
CA ARG A 81 36.18 -4.89 -6.29
C ARG A 81 34.93 -5.38 -7.01
N SER A 82 33.77 -5.39 -6.35
CA SER A 82 32.50 -5.66 -7.03
C SER A 82 32.28 -4.68 -8.18
N GLU A 83 31.41 -5.05 -9.12
CA GLU A 83 31.08 -4.15 -10.22
C GLU A 83 30.44 -2.84 -9.70
N ALA A 84 29.50 -2.94 -8.76
CA ALA A 84 28.85 -1.81 -8.12
C ALA A 84 29.82 -0.82 -7.46
N MET A 85 30.90 -1.30 -6.82
CA MET A 85 31.94 -0.43 -6.25
C MET A 85 32.81 0.21 -7.32
N ARG A 86 33.27 -0.57 -8.31
CA ARG A 86 34.11 -0.06 -9.43
C ARG A 86 33.38 0.96 -10.32
N LEU A 87 32.05 0.91 -10.38
CA LEU A 87 31.22 1.91 -11.05
C LEU A 87 31.33 3.27 -10.37
N VAL A 88 31.09 3.34 -9.06
CA VAL A 88 31.04 4.63 -8.32
C VAL A 88 32.42 5.23 -8.03
N GLU A 89 33.50 4.47 -8.16
CA GLU A 89 34.88 4.97 -8.17
C GLU A 89 35.17 5.92 -9.36
N ARG A 90 34.38 5.87 -10.43
CA ARG A 90 34.57 6.67 -11.65
C ARG A 90 33.54 7.80 -11.75
N VAL A 91 33.91 8.95 -11.21
CA VAL A 91 33.04 10.15 -11.20
C VAL A 91 33.04 10.82 -12.57
N ASP A 92 31.86 11.24 -13.02
CA ASP A 92 31.55 11.91 -14.30
C ASP A 92 31.89 11.14 -15.59
N GLU A 93 32.39 9.90 -15.48
CA GLU A 93 32.61 8.98 -16.60
C GLU A 93 31.38 8.07 -16.83
N PRO A 94 30.93 7.87 -18.09
CA PRO A 94 30.00 6.79 -18.43
C PRO A 94 30.72 5.43 -18.37
N VAL A 95 30.27 4.54 -17.48
CA VAL A 95 30.84 3.21 -17.26
C VAL A 95 29.88 2.15 -17.80
N PRO A 96 30.30 1.25 -18.71
CA PRO A 96 29.50 0.09 -19.11
C PRO A 96 29.22 -0.82 -17.92
N VAL A 97 27.98 -1.29 -17.79
CA VAL A 97 27.53 -2.17 -16.71
C VAL A 97 27.00 -3.51 -17.24
N SER A 98 27.16 -4.57 -16.45
CA SER A 98 26.61 -5.89 -16.75
C SER A 98 25.09 -5.88 -16.78
N PRO A 99 24.45 -6.88 -17.42
CA PRO A 99 23.00 -7.08 -17.35
C PRO A 99 22.48 -7.18 -15.91
N ASP A 100 23.28 -7.72 -14.99
CA ASP A 100 22.89 -7.92 -13.58
C ASP A 100 22.83 -6.60 -12.82
N LEU A 101 23.90 -5.79 -12.89
CA LEU A 101 23.94 -4.46 -12.27
C LEU A 101 22.93 -3.51 -12.93
N ALA A 102 22.75 -3.58 -14.25
CA ALA A 102 21.68 -2.85 -14.95
C ALA A 102 20.27 -3.28 -14.50
N SER A 103 20.06 -4.57 -14.22
CA SER A 103 18.78 -5.08 -13.73
C SER A 103 18.51 -4.66 -12.28
N ALA A 104 19.53 -4.71 -11.42
CA ALA A 104 19.45 -4.22 -10.06
C ALA A 104 19.09 -2.72 -10.04
N LEU A 105 19.85 -1.88 -10.74
CA LEU A 105 19.59 -0.44 -10.82
C LEU A 105 18.20 -0.12 -11.39
N ARG A 106 17.73 -0.85 -12.41
CA ARG A 106 16.37 -0.70 -12.97
C ARG A 106 15.27 -1.06 -11.98
N LYS A 107 15.43 -2.17 -11.22
CA LYS A 107 14.50 -2.55 -10.14
C LYS A 107 14.54 -1.53 -9.00
N SER A 108 15.72 -1.13 -8.55
CA SER A 108 15.90 -0.08 -7.55
C SER A 108 15.26 1.25 -7.97
N ALA A 109 15.36 1.65 -9.24
CA ALA A 109 14.73 2.87 -9.74
C ALA A 109 13.19 2.82 -9.66
N ARG A 110 12.57 1.65 -9.89
CA ARG A 110 11.12 1.46 -9.65
C ARG A 110 10.82 1.63 -8.17
N TRP A 111 11.52 0.89 -7.30
CA TRP A 111 11.25 0.90 -5.86
C TRP A 111 11.52 2.26 -5.22
N HIS A 112 12.54 2.99 -5.65
CA HIS A 112 12.81 4.37 -5.22
C HIS A 112 11.65 5.31 -5.53
N ARG A 113 11.07 5.25 -6.74
CA ARG A 113 9.88 6.05 -7.09
C ARG A 113 8.64 5.60 -6.30
N SER A 114 8.29 4.33 -6.34
CA SER A 114 7.09 3.78 -5.67
C SER A 114 7.13 3.95 -4.14
N SER A 115 8.32 4.01 -3.54
CA SER A 115 8.52 4.28 -2.10
C SER A 115 8.80 5.75 -1.76
N ALA A 116 8.89 6.65 -2.76
CA ALA A 116 9.36 8.05 -2.63
C ALA A 116 10.63 8.18 -1.78
N GLY A 117 11.68 7.47 -2.19
CA GLY A 117 13.01 7.53 -1.58
C GLY A 117 13.18 6.76 -0.26
N ALA A 118 12.16 6.04 0.22
CA ALA A 118 12.33 5.14 1.37
C ALA A 118 13.17 3.88 1.02
N PHE A 119 13.29 3.57 -0.27
CA PHE A 119 14.27 2.65 -0.82
C PHE A 119 15.22 3.42 -1.75
N ASP A 120 16.52 3.35 -1.48
CA ASP A 120 17.54 3.97 -2.34
C ASP A 120 18.84 3.15 -2.28
N PRO A 121 19.31 2.56 -3.39
CA PRO A 121 20.56 1.79 -3.40
C PRO A 121 21.79 2.68 -3.25
N THR A 122 21.68 4.01 -3.30
CA THR A 122 22.81 4.92 -3.03
C THR A 122 23.07 5.16 -1.54
N ILE A 123 22.31 4.50 -0.65
CA ILE A 123 22.41 4.59 0.82
C ILE A 123 23.76 4.12 1.40
N GLY A 124 24.65 3.52 0.58
CA GLY A 124 25.92 2.95 1.02
C GLY A 124 26.81 3.81 1.95
N PRO A 125 26.92 5.15 1.79
CA PRO A 125 27.63 6.00 2.75
C PRO A 125 27.02 5.96 4.16
N LEU A 126 25.68 6.01 4.27
CA LEU A 126 24.95 5.88 5.52
C LEU A 126 25.04 4.46 6.07
N SER A 127 24.87 3.43 5.23
CA SER A 127 25.02 2.03 5.64
C SER A 127 26.39 1.75 6.24
N LEU A 128 27.47 2.29 5.66
CA LEU A 128 28.82 2.19 6.19
C LEU A 128 28.95 2.90 7.54
N LEU A 129 28.50 4.16 7.63
CA LEU A 129 28.55 4.97 8.85
C LEU A 129 27.85 4.25 10.02
N TRP A 130 26.63 3.77 9.79
CA TRP A 130 25.86 3.05 10.80
C TRP A 130 26.43 1.66 11.12
N ARG A 131 27.02 0.95 10.14
CA ARG A 131 27.73 -0.32 10.39
C ARG A 131 28.93 -0.11 11.32
N THR A 132 29.71 0.95 11.13
CA THR A 132 30.82 1.32 12.03
C THR A 132 30.31 1.74 13.40
N ALA A 133 29.22 2.51 13.48
CA ALA A 133 28.59 2.92 14.74
C ALA A 133 28.07 1.73 15.57
N ARG A 134 27.42 0.75 14.93
CA ARG A 134 26.98 -0.50 15.58
C ARG A 134 28.16 -1.28 16.17
N LEU A 135 29.26 -1.42 15.43
CA LEU A 135 30.48 -2.07 15.92
C LEU A 135 31.17 -1.31 17.07
N ALA A 136 31.03 0.01 17.13
CA ALA A 136 31.55 0.85 18.20
C ALA A 136 30.63 0.94 19.43
N GLY A 137 29.38 0.51 19.34
CA GLY A 137 28.37 0.66 20.40
C GLY A 137 27.93 2.12 20.63
N VAL A 138 28.16 3.03 19.68
CA VAL A 138 27.90 4.47 19.82
C VAL A 138 27.23 5.00 18.54
N PRO A 139 26.07 5.67 18.62
CA PRO A 139 25.37 6.17 17.44
C PRO A 139 26.17 7.29 16.73
N PRO A 140 26.02 7.48 15.41
CA PRO A 140 26.69 8.56 14.69
C PRO A 140 26.24 9.95 15.16
N SER A 141 27.14 10.93 15.09
CA SER A 141 26.76 12.32 15.34
C SER A 141 25.84 12.86 14.24
N ALA A 142 24.99 13.85 14.57
CA ALA A 142 24.09 14.48 13.58
C ALA A 142 24.86 15.04 12.36
N ALA A 143 26.00 15.69 12.59
CA ALA A 143 26.85 16.22 11.52
C ALA A 143 27.48 15.09 10.64
N SER A 144 27.77 13.92 11.23
CA SER A 144 28.24 12.75 10.47
C SER A 144 27.14 12.17 9.60
N ILE A 145 25.90 12.15 10.09
CA ILE A 145 24.73 11.71 9.33
C ILE A 145 24.48 12.69 8.17
N GLU A 146 24.44 14.00 8.46
CA GLU A 146 24.25 15.06 7.45
C GLU A 146 25.29 14.97 6.33
N PHE A 147 26.58 14.90 6.66
CA PHE A 147 27.65 14.76 5.68
C PHE A 147 27.56 13.48 4.82
N ALA A 148 27.14 12.35 5.42
CA ALA A 148 26.91 11.13 4.66
C ALA A 148 25.65 11.22 3.78
N ASN A 149 24.61 11.90 4.25
CA ASN A 149 23.34 12.10 3.56
C ASN A 149 23.49 13.05 2.35
N ASP A 150 24.35 14.06 2.43
CA ASP A 150 24.73 14.94 1.31
C ASP A 150 25.33 14.17 0.12
N VAL A 151 25.88 12.97 0.35
CA VAL A 151 26.39 12.09 -0.70
C VAL A 151 25.30 11.19 -1.28
N VAL A 152 24.33 10.75 -0.47
CA VAL A 152 23.22 9.86 -0.88
C VAL A 152 22.24 10.58 -1.82
N GLY A 153 21.67 9.87 -2.79
CA GLY A 153 20.66 10.38 -3.71
C GLY A 153 20.68 9.66 -5.06
N PHE A 154 19.60 8.96 -5.40
CA PHE A 154 19.49 8.22 -6.66
C PHE A 154 19.67 9.10 -7.92
N GLU A 155 19.34 10.40 -7.84
CA GLU A 155 19.55 11.39 -8.90
C GLU A 155 21.02 11.65 -9.25
N LYS A 156 21.96 11.20 -8.40
CA LYS A 156 23.42 11.25 -8.64
C LYS A 156 23.89 10.10 -9.54
N LEU A 157 23.00 9.20 -9.96
CA LEU A 157 23.23 8.19 -10.97
C LEU A 157 22.47 8.56 -12.26
N GLU A 158 23.21 8.72 -13.36
CA GLU A 158 22.61 8.78 -14.69
C GLU A 158 22.71 7.42 -15.36
N ILE A 159 21.58 6.86 -15.76
CA ILE A 159 21.49 5.51 -16.34
C ILE A 159 21.06 5.64 -17.81
N ASP A 160 21.97 5.31 -18.73
CA ASP A 160 21.66 5.15 -20.15
C ASP A 160 21.36 3.67 -20.42
N SER A 161 20.07 3.34 -20.47
CA SER A 161 19.56 2.00 -20.73
C SER A 161 19.72 1.53 -22.18
N VAL A 162 20.00 2.43 -23.12
CA VAL A 162 20.22 2.10 -24.55
C VAL A 162 21.68 1.79 -24.80
N ALA A 163 22.59 2.59 -24.24
CA ALA A 163 24.04 2.34 -24.30
C ALA A 163 24.51 1.28 -23.31
N GLY A 164 23.71 0.94 -22.29
CA GLY A 164 24.10 0.02 -21.21
C GLY A 164 25.19 0.61 -20.31
N THR A 165 25.14 1.93 -20.08
CA THR A 165 26.15 2.64 -19.27
C THR A 165 25.51 3.40 -18.12
N VAL A 166 26.28 3.59 -17.04
CA VAL A 166 25.88 4.35 -15.87
C VAL A 166 26.99 5.35 -15.53
N ARG A 167 26.62 6.57 -15.17
CA ARG A 167 27.54 7.62 -14.76
C ARG A 167 27.23 8.07 -13.33
N CYS A 168 28.24 8.00 -12.46
CA CYS A 168 28.20 8.54 -11.11
C CYS A 168 28.53 10.04 -11.12
N ARG A 169 27.73 10.88 -10.47
CA ARG A 169 27.90 12.35 -10.43
C ARG A 169 28.53 12.89 -9.15
N THR A 170 28.87 12.03 -8.18
CA THR A 170 29.29 12.49 -6.85
C THR A 170 30.40 11.59 -6.29
N ALA A 171 31.53 12.21 -5.96
CA ALA A 171 32.63 11.50 -5.30
C ALA A 171 32.21 10.98 -3.92
N GLY A 172 32.66 9.78 -3.56
CA GLY A 172 32.32 9.15 -2.28
C GLY A 172 30.97 8.42 -2.26
N LEU A 173 30.18 8.48 -3.34
CA LEU A 173 28.96 7.67 -3.48
C LEU A 173 29.30 6.17 -3.31
N ARG A 174 28.43 5.44 -2.62
CA ARG A 174 28.53 3.97 -2.51
C ARG A 174 27.18 3.34 -2.75
N LEU A 175 27.17 2.26 -3.53
CA LEU A 175 25.97 1.45 -3.74
C LEU A 175 25.83 0.38 -2.65
N ASP A 176 24.60 0.14 -2.23
CA ASP A 176 24.19 -0.91 -1.30
C ASP A 176 22.88 -1.51 -1.80
N PHE A 177 22.93 -2.79 -2.18
CA PHE A 177 21.77 -3.55 -2.67
C PHE A 177 21.27 -4.56 -1.61
N GLY A 178 21.54 -4.35 -0.33
CA GLY A 178 21.24 -5.30 0.75
C GLY A 178 19.76 -5.69 0.88
N GLY A 179 18.84 -4.80 0.50
CA GLY A 179 17.39 -5.04 0.44
C GLY A 179 16.86 -5.42 -0.96
N LEU A 180 17.67 -6.02 -1.81
CA LEU A 180 17.29 -6.46 -3.17
C LEU A 180 18.12 -7.67 -3.63
N GLY A 181 19.38 -7.70 -3.25
CA GLY A 181 20.39 -8.62 -3.78
C GLY A 181 20.16 -10.07 -3.40
N LYS A 182 19.63 -10.37 -2.19
CA LYS A 182 19.35 -11.75 -1.77
C LYS A 182 18.21 -12.32 -2.61
N GLY A 183 17.14 -11.54 -2.76
CA GLY A 183 16.04 -11.84 -3.66
C GLY A 183 16.49 -12.07 -5.11
N MET A 184 17.34 -11.18 -5.66
CA MET A 184 17.91 -11.34 -7.00
C MET A 184 18.78 -12.59 -7.16
N ALA A 185 19.61 -12.93 -6.17
CA ALA A 185 20.41 -14.14 -6.20
C ALA A 185 19.53 -15.40 -6.16
N ALA A 186 18.48 -15.40 -5.33
CA ALA A 186 17.54 -16.51 -5.23
C ALA A 186 16.75 -16.72 -6.53
N ASP A 187 16.26 -15.64 -7.16
CA ASP A 187 15.62 -15.67 -8.48
C ASP A 187 16.54 -16.26 -9.55
N ALA A 188 17.78 -15.75 -9.65
CA ALA A 188 18.77 -16.20 -10.63
C ALA A 188 19.18 -17.68 -10.42
N GLY A 189 19.27 -18.12 -9.17
CA GLY A 189 19.47 -19.51 -8.83
C GLY A 189 18.33 -20.41 -9.29
N LEU A 190 17.07 -20.02 -9.05
CA LEU A 190 15.89 -20.76 -9.50
C LEU A 190 15.79 -20.81 -11.03
N GLU A 191 16.17 -19.75 -11.74
CA GLU A 191 16.24 -19.74 -13.21
C GLU A 191 17.22 -20.80 -13.74
N VAL A 192 18.41 -20.93 -13.14
CA VAL A 192 19.38 -21.97 -13.49
C VAL A 192 18.82 -23.37 -13.23
N LEU A 193 18.12 -23.59 -12.10
CA LEU A 193 17.49 -24.89 -11.81
C LEU A 193 16.40 -25.24 -12.83
N ARG A 194 15.58 -24.25 -13.23
CA ARG A 194 14.58 -24.40 -14.30
C ARG A 194 15.23 -24.72 -15.64
N ALA A 195 16.36 -24.11 -15.98
CA ALA A 195 17.13 -24.42 -17.19
C ALA A 195 17.70 -25.87 -17.21
N HIS A 196 17.96 -26.46 -16.05
CA HIS A 196 18.31 -27.89 -15.89
C HIS A 196 17.06 -28.81 -15.83
N GLY A 197 15.85 -28.29 -16.07
CA GLY A 197 14.60 -29.05 -15.98
C GLY A 197 14.10 -29.30 -14.55
N LEU A 198 14.83 -28.85 -13.52
CA LEU A 198 14.47 -29.04 -12.11
C LEU A 198 13.49 -27.98 -11.64
N VAL A 199 12.26 -28.06 -12.13
CA VAL A 199 11.22 -27.04 -11.93
C VAL A 199 10.54 -27.12 -10.55
N ARG A 200 10.70 -28.22 -9.81
CA ARG A 200 10.26 -28.41 -8.42
C ARG A 200 11.40 -28.09 -7.46
N ALA A 201 11.65 -26.80 -7.27
CA ALA A 201 12.77 -26.28 -6.49
C ALA A 201 12.32 -25.24 -5.45
N LEU A 202 13.08 -25.14 -4.37
CA LEU A 202 13.03 -24.06 -3.39
C LEU A 202 14.46 -23.57 -3.13
N VAL A 203 14.64 -22.26 -3.21
CA VAL A 203 15.89 -21.57 -2.91
C VAL A 203 15.65 -20.68 -1.68
N ASP A 204 16.54 -20.76 -0.71
CA ASP A 204 16.56 -20.00 0.54
C ASP A 204 17.91 -19.27 0.63
N VAL A 205 17.90 -17.94 0.72
CA VAL A 205 19.10 -17.11 0.90
C VAL A 205 18.93 -16.27 2.17
N GLY A 206 19.29 -16.84 3.32
CA GLY A 206 19.19 -16.17 4.61
C GLY A 206 17.77 -15.83 5.05
N GLY A 207 16.78 -16.66 4.70
CA GLY A 207 15.36 -16.43 5.00
C GLY A 207 14.55 -15.88 3.83
N ASP A 208 15.19 -15.34 2.80
CA ASP A 208 14.52 -14.93 1.55
C ASP A 208 14.37 -16.16 0.64
N LEU A 209 13.11 -16.55 0.42
CA LEU A 209 12.68 -17.79 -0.21
C LEU A 209 12.13 -17.52 -1.60
N VAL A 210 12.56 -18.30 -2.60
CA VAL A 210 11.97 -18.32 -3.95
C VAL A 210 11.67 -19.76 -4.36
N ALA A 211 10.43 -20.01 -4.79
CA ALA A 211 9.90 -21.34 -5.08
C ALA A 211 9.49 -21.50 -6.55
N GLY A 212 9.78 -22.67 -7.11
CA GLY A 212 9.15 -23.18 -8.33
C GLY A 212 7.85 -23.93 -8.04
N PHE A 213 7.59 -24.98 -8.81
CA PHE A 213 6.42 -25.85 -8.59
C PHE A 213 6.49 -26.59 -7.24
N PRO A 214 5.34 -27.05 -6.70
CA PRO A 214 5.28 -27.71 -5.40
C PRO A 214 6.07 -29.03 -5.34
N PRO A 215 6.42 -29.49 -4.12
CA PRO A 215 6.86 -30.86 -3.89
C PRO A 215 5.84 -31.89 -4.41
N PRO A 216 6.25 -33.09 -4.84
CA PRO A 216 5.34 -34.17 -5.21
C PRO A 216 4.32 -34.46 -4.09
N GLY A 217 3.03 -34.52 -4.46
CA GLY A 217 1.94 -34.78 -3.52
C GLY A 217 1.52 -33.58 -2.64
N SER A 218 2.04 -32.37 -2.89
CA SER A 218 1.64 -31.14 -2.20
C SER A 218 1.05 -30.10 -3.16
N SER A 219 0.18 -29.23 -2.66
CA SER A 219 -0.30 -28.02 -3.34
C SER A 219 0.58 -26.79 -3.12
N GLY A 220 1.70 -26.94 -2.39
CA GLY A 220 2.69 -25.87 -2.21
C GLY A 220 3.86 -26.27 -1.32
N TRP A 221 4.89 -25.43 -1.30
CA TRP A 221 5.95 -25.44 -0.32
C TRP A 221 5.40 -24.89 1.01
N ARG A 222 5.51 -25.69 2.08
CA ARG A 222 5.05 -25.29 3.42
C ARG A 222 6.11 -24.38 4.06
N VAL A 223 5.89 -23.07 4.01
CA VAL A 223 6.74 -22.07 4.65
C VAL A 223 6.11 -21.66 5.97
N ARG A 224 6.90 -21.66 7.05
CA ARG A 224 6.51 -21.14 8.36
C ARG A 224 7.05 -19.72 8.49
N ILE A 225 6.15 -18.76 8.64
CA ILE A 225 6.45 -17.39 9.02
C ILE A 225 6.42 -17.36 10.54
N ARG A 226 7.58 -17.11 11.15
CA ARG A 226 7.67 -16.98 12.60
C ARG A 226 7.26 -15.56 13.01
N THR A 227 6.87 -15.40 14.26
CA THR A 227 6.86 -14.10 14.93
C THR A 227 7.80 -14.20 16.12
N VAL A 228 8.72 -13.24 16.24
CA VAL A 228 9.78 -13.30 17.26
C VAL A 228 9.24 -13.27 18.69
N GLU A 229 8.15 -12.54 18.90
CA GLU A 229 7.50 -12.32 20.21
C GLU A 229 5.98 -12.57 20.08
N GLY A 230 5.57 -13.84 19.92
CA GLY A 230 4.15 -14.25 19.91
C GLY A 230 3.90 -15.68 19.40
N ASP A 231 2.73 -16.25 19.71
CA ASP A 231 2.29 -17.60 19.28
C ASP A 231 1.66 -17.63 17.85
N ASP A 232 1.67 -16.51 17.12
CA ASP A 232 1.06 -16.29 15.80
C ASP A 232 1.89 -16.88 14.63
N ASP A 233 2.42 -18.08 14.83
CA ASP A 233 3.28 -18.85 13.92
C ASP A 233 2.48 -19.32 12.68
N GLU A 234 2.56 -18.59 11.57
CA GLU A 234 1.72 -18.83 10.38
C GLU A 234 2.37 -19.83 9.43
N ILE A 235 1.59 -20.78 8.88
CA ILE A 235 2.04 -21.66 7.79
C ILE A 235 1.35 -21.28 6.50
N VAL A 236 2.13 -20.83 5.51
CA VAL A 236 1.66 -20.48 4.17
C VAL A 236 2.11 -21.53 3.15
N LEU A 237 1.32 -21.69 2.09
CA LEU A 237 1.66 -22.51 0.93
C LEU A 237 2.18 -21.60 -0.18
N LEU A 238 3.47 -21.75 -0.48
CA LEU A 238 4.16 -21.02 -1.53
C LEU A 238 4.31 -21.90 -2.78
N GLU A 239 3.94 -21.39 -3.94
CA GLU A 239 4.16 -22.00 -5.25
C GLU A 239 4.50 -20.87 -6.22
N ASN A 240 5.51 -21.09 -7.09
CA ASN A 240 5.87 -20.18 -8.19
C ASN A 240 5.89 -18.70 -7.77
N GLY A 241 6.63 -18.38 -6.72
CA GLY A 241 6.61 -17.09 -6.05
C GLY A 241 7.71 -16.99 -4.99
N ALA A 242 7.70 -15.93 -4.20
CA ALA A 242 8.70 -15.66 -3.18
C ALA A 242 8.10 -15.23 -1.84
N ILE A 243 8.88 -15.41 -0.77
CA ILE A 243 8.65 -14.82 0.54
C ILE A 243 9.96 -14.20 1.03
N ALA A 244 9.92 -12.95 1.47
CA ALA A 244 11.05 -12.28 2.11
C ALA A 244 10.61 -11.72 3.47
N THR A 245 11.48 -11.72 4.47
CA THR A 245 11.20 -11.14 5.79
C THR A 245 12.28 -10.13 6.16
N SER A 246 11.85 -8.92 6.50
CA SER A 246 12.67 -7.79 6.94
C SER A 246 12.25 -7.38 8.35
N GLY A 247 13.21 -7.15 9.24
CA GLY A 247 12.94 -6.79 10.63
C GLY A 247 14.19 -6.35 11.37
N ASP A 248 14.00 -5.73 12.54
CA ASP A 248 15.08 -5.17 13.36
C ASP A 248 15.67 -6.15 14.39
N VAL A 249 15.12 -7.37 14.47
CA VAL A 249 15.45 -8.35 15.51
C VAL A 249 16.87 -8.90 15.41
N GLU A 250 17.41 -9.10 14.20
CA GLU A 250 18.73 -9.76 14.04
C GLU A 250 19.92 -8.80 14.14
N GLN A 251 19.74 -7.50 13.87
CA GLN A 251 20.80 -6.50 13.95
C GLN A 251 20.26 -5.13 14.37
N PHE A 252 20.69 -4.67 15.55
CA PHE A 252 20.32 -3.38 16.13
C PHE A 252 21.46 -2.76 16.98
N LEU A 253 21.30 -1.51 17.40
CA LEU A 253 22.08 -0.83 18.43
C LEU A 253 21.13 -0.34 19.53
N GLU A 254 21.41 -0.67 20.78
CA GLU A 254 20.68 -0.12 21.94
C GLU A 254 21.28 1.23 22.35
N VAL A 255 20.42 2.23 22.54
CA VAL A 255 20.79 3.57 23.02
C VAL A 255 19.81 4.05 24.08
N GLU A 256 20.31 4.76 25.09
CA GLU A 256 19.46 5.43 26.07
C GLU A 256 18.93 6.76 25.51
N ARG A 257 17.61 6.93 25.48
CA ARG A 257 16.93 8.19 25.13
C ARG A 257 15.83 8.47 26.14
N ASP A 258 15.85 9.65 26.75
CA ASP A 258 14.83 10.14 27.69
C ASP A 258 14.55 9.22 28.90
N GLY A 259 15.47 8.31 29.23
CA GLY A 259 15.36 7.33 30.31
C GLY A 259 14.86 5.94 29.87
N GLU A 260 14.70 5.72 28.56
CA GLU A 260 14.29 4.44 27.98
C GLU A 260 15.37 3.90 27.01
N THR A 261 15.54 2.57 27.00
CA THR A 261 16.43 1.88 26.06
C THR A 261 15.72 1.71 24.71
N VAL A 262 16.18 2.43 23.68
CA VAL A 262 15.67 2.38 22.31
C VAL A 262 16.56 1.49 21.44
N ARG A 263 15.96 0.58 20.67
CA ARG A 263 16.65 -0.22 19.65
C ARG A 263 16.62 0.49 18.30
N LEU A 264 17.81 0.77 17.77
CA LEU A 264 18.01 1.34 16.43
C LEU A 264 18.33 0.21 15.46
N SER A 265 17.43 -0.03 14.50
CA SER A 265 17.56 -1.08 13.47
C SER A 265 18.82 -0.90 12.60
N HIS A 266 19.26 -1.99 11.98
CA HIS A 266 20.22 -1.89 10.88
C HIS A 266 19.62 -1.25 9.61
N LEU A 267 18.28 -1.25 9.47
CA LEU A 267 17.55 -0.57 8.41
C LEU A 267 17.53 0.94 8.66
N LEU A 268 17.82 1.70 7.61
CA LEU A 268 17.92 3.16 7.65
C LEU A 268 16.88 3.76 6.71
N ASP A 269 16.35 4.94 7.05
CA ASP A 269 15.55 5.76 6.14
C ASP A 269 16.48 6.67 5.31
N PRO A 270 16.64 6.44 3.99
CA PRO A 270 17.54 7.24 3.15
C PRO A 270 17.21 8.73 3.13
N ARG A 271 15.96 9.10 3.47
CA ARG A 271 15.47 10.49 3.43
C ARG A 271 15.89 11.29 4.65
N THR A 272 16.31 10.62 5.72
CA THR A 272 16.68 11.25 7.01
C THR A 272 18.07 10.86 7.49
N GLY A 273 18.69 9.83 6.89
CA GLY A 273 19.96 9.26 7.32
C GLY A 273 19.90 8.51 8.66
N ARG A 274 18.72 8.27 9.22
CA ARG A 274 18.53 7.67 10.56
C ARG A 274 18.11 6.21 10.48
N ALA A 275 18.54 5.43 11.47
CA ALA A 275 18.01 4.10 11.72
C ALA A 275 16.52 4.14 12.09
N VAL A 276 15.77 3.11 11.67
CA VAL A 276 14.39 2.89 12.11
C VAL A 276 14.38 2.50 13.59
N ASP A 277 13.58 3.18 14.40
CA ASP A 277 13.50 3.03 15.86
C ASP A 277 12.23 2.31 16.36
N LYS A 278 11.35 1.89 15.43
CA LYS A 278 10.12 1.14 15.74
C LYS A 278 10.28 -0.35 15.48
N ARG A 279 10.20 -1.15 16.56
CA ARG A 279 10.13 -2.62 16.55
C ARG A 279 9.03 -3.11 15.61
N ARG A 280 9.41 -3.75 14.49
CA ARG A 280 8.46 -4.38 13.58
C ARG A 280 9.12 -5.47 12.76
N GLU A 281 8.34 -6.50 12.46
CA GLU A 281 8.65 -7.56 11.52
C GLU A 281 7.73 -7.42 10.31
N VAL A 282 8.31 -7.44 9.11
CA VAL A 282 7.59 -7.32 7.85
C VAL A 282 7.91 -8.51 6.96
N THR A 283 6.91 -9.35 6.72
CA THR A 283 7.00 -10.44 5.76
C THR A 283 6.24 -10.06 4.50
N VAL A 284 6.85 -10.23 3.33
CA VAL A 284 6.20 -10.03 2.04
C VAL A 284 6.11 -11.37 1.32
N LEU A 285 4.94 -11.69 0.80
CA LEU A 285 4.74 -12.79 -0.13
C LEU A 285 4.43 -12.20 -1.51
N VAL A 286 5.12 -12.68 -2.54
CA VAL A 286 4.86 -12.37 -3.95
C VAL A 286 4.52 -13.65 -4.70
N ARG A 287 3.50 -13.60 -5.57
CA ARG A 287 3.08 -14.72 -6.44
C ARG A 287 3.40 -14.39 -7.90
N GLY A 288 3.90 -15.38 -8.63
CA GLY A 288 4.23 -15.24 -10.05
C GLY A 288 5.31 -14.20 -10.33
N GLY A 289 5.19 -13.51 -11.46
CA GLY A 289 6.16 -12.49 -11.89
C GLY A 289 7.47 -13.05 -12.45
N ALA A 290 8.28 -12.16 -13.03
CA ALA A 290 9.56 -12.53 -13.66
C ALA A 290 10.73 -12.64 -12.67
N ALA A 291 10.65 -11.96 -11.52
CA ALA A 291 11.69 -11.93 -10.49
C ALA A 291 11.07 -11.64 -9.10
N PRO A 292 10.23 -12.57 -8.58
CA PRO A 292 9.48 -12.38 -7.34
C PRO A 292 10.37 -12.25 -6.10
N GLY A 293 11.53 -12.91 -6.04
CA GLY A 293 12.45 -12.81 -4.91
C GLY A 293 12.94 -11.38 -4.72
N ALA A 294 13.45 -10.78 -5.80
CA ALA A 294 13.90 -9.40 -5.83
C ALA A 294 12.79 -8.39 -5.50
N ASP A 295 11.56 -8.66 -5.93
CA ASP A 295 10.43 -7.78 -5.62
C ASP A 295 9.95 -7.94 -4.17
N ALA A 296 10.02 -9.14 -3.58
CA ALA A 296 9.70 -9.39 -2.17
C ALA A 296 10.74 -8.76 -1.20
N ASP A 297 12.05 -8.95 -1.45
CA ASP A 297 13.17 -8.41 -0.65
C ASP A 297 13.09 -6.86 -0.59
N ALA A 298 12.87 -6.24 -1.76
CA ALA A 298 12.71 -4.79 -1.88
C ALA A 298 11.43 -4.28 -1.23
N LEU A 299 10.29 -4.95 -1.41
CA LEU A 299 9.04 -4.58 -0.74
C LEU A 299 9.17 -4.68 0.79
N ALA A 300 9.77 -5.75 1.32
CA ALA A 300 9.95 -5.94 2.75
C ALA A 300 10.83 -4.81 3.33
N SER A 301 11.92 -4.47 2.63
CA SER A 301 12.79 -3.35 2.98
C SER A 301 12.07 -1.99 2.92
N CYS A 302 11.34 -1.69 1.84
CA CYS A 302 10.51 -0.49 1.70
C CYS A 302 9.51 -0.37 2.86
N ALA A 303 8.83 -1.46 3.17
CA ALA A 303 7.73 -1.51 4.10
C ALA A 303 8.19 -1.40 5.57
N SER A 304 9.34 -1.97 5.91
CA SER A 304 9.99 -1.76 7.22
C SER A 304 10.32 -0.28 7.49
N VAL A 305 10.78 0.46 6.47
CA VAL A 305 11.08 1.90 6.56
C VAL A 305 9.79 2.74 6.60
N LEU A 306 8.85 2.48 5.69
CA LEU A 306 7.61 3.25 5.54
C LEU A 306 6.58 2.99 6.66
N GLY A 307 6.60 1.80 7.28
CA GLY A 307 5.54 1.33 8.17
C GLY A 307 4.23 1.05 7.45
N PHE A 308 3.22 0.54 8.17
CA PHE A 308 1.95 0.09 7.58
C PHE A 308 1.31 1.13 6.66
N ASN A 309 1.00 2.31 7.20
CA ASN A 309 0.30 3.39 6.47
C ASN A 309 1.10 3.85 5.24
N GLY A 310 2.41 4.07 5.42
CA GLY A 310 3.29 4.50 4.35
C GLY A 310 3.47 3.45 3.26
N SER A 311 3.13 2.19 3.53
CA SER A 311 3.25 1.05 2.61
C SER A 311 1.98 0.75 1.83
N MET A 312 0.84 1.35 2.19
CA MET A 312 -0.42 1.20 1.44
C MET A 312 -0.27 1.61 -0.03
N ARG A 313 0.59 2.59 -0.32
CA ARG A 313 0.96 3.04 -1.68
C ARG A 313 1.88 2.09 -2.46
N LEU A 314 2.44 1.06 -1.83
CA LEU A 314 3.24 0.02 -2.51
C LEU A 314 2.33 -1.01 -3.19
N ALA A 315 1.06 -1.09 -2.78
CA ALA A 315 0.01 -1.84 -3.44
C ALA A 315 -0.45 -1.07 -4.70
N ASP A 316 0.36 -1.13 -5.76
CA ASP A 316 0.05 -0.55 -7.07
C ASP A 316 -0.81 -1.48 -7.96
N GLY A 317 -1.19 -2.65 -7.47
CA GLY A 317 -1.96 -3.66 -8.20
C GLY A 317 -1.16 -4.46 -9.23
N THR A 318 0.13 -4.17 -9.44
CA THR A 318 0.96 -4.82 -10.47
C THR A 318 1.65 -6.12 -10.02
N ILE A 319 1.61 -6.40 -8.72
CA ILE A 319 2.24 -7.56 -8.08
C ILE A 319 1.16 -8.33 -7.33
N ASP A 320 0.99 -9.62 -7.62
CA ASP A 320 0.13 -10.48 -6.79
C ASP A 320 0.87 -10.91 -5.52
N GLY A 321 0.18 -10.92 -4.37
CA GLY A 321 0.78 -11.15 -3.06
C GLY A 321 0.22 -10.26 -1.94
N TRP A 322 0.99 -10.13 -0.87
CA TRP A 322 0.67 -9.28 0.28
C TRP A 322 1.92 -8.88 1.09
N ILE A 323 1.79 -7.81 1.87
CA ILE A 323 2.72 -7.39 2.93
C ILE A 323 2.04 -7.66 4.29
N ARG A 324 2.67 -8.45 5.16
CA ARG A 324 2.26 -8.73 6.54
C ARG A 324 3.15 -7.92 7.48
N PHE A 325 2.54 -7.06 8.28
CA PHE A 325 3.19 -6.34 9.36
C PHE A 325 2.87 -7.01 10.68
N HIS A 326 3.88 -7.20 11.52
CA HIS A 326 3.74 -7.49 12.93
C HIS A 326 4.45 -6.36 13.70
N GLU A 327 3.68 -5.39 14.20
CA GLU A 327 4.23 -4.29 15.01
C GLU A 327 4.15 -4.66 16.49
N ILE A 328 5.30 -4.56 17.18
CA ILE A 328 5.43 -4.88 18.61
C ILE A 328 5.29 -3.57 19.39
N SER A 329 4.23 -3.43 20.18
CA SER A 329 4.09 -2.28 21.08
C SER A 329 4.90 -2.53 22.35
N SER A 330 5.93 -1.73 22.59
CA SER A 330 6.67 -1.71 23.84
C SER A 330 5.75 -1.29 24.98
N GLY A 331 5.29 -2.26 25.78
CA GLY A 331 4.46 -1.99 26.94
C GLY A 331 5.28 -1.33 28.06
N SER A 332 4.81 -0.19 28.58
CA SER A 332 5.42 0.47 29.73
C SER A 332 5.21 -0.35 31.01
N GLY A 333 6.10 -1.32 31.27
CA GLY A 333 6.39 -1.78 32.62
C GLY A 333 5.43 -2.79 33.28
N THR A 334 4.71 -3.64 32.54
CA THR A 334 4.22 -4.94 33.06
C THR A 334 4.16 -5.96 31.92
N GLY A 335 4.93 -7.05 32.03
CA GLY A 335 5.24 -7.92 30.90
C GLY A 335 4.08 -8.76 30.35
N THR A 336 3.44 -8.25 29.30
CA THR A 336 3.04 -8.99 28.09
C THR A 336 3.04 -8.00 26.93
N ASP A 337 4.09 -7.99 26.10
CA ASP A 337 4.06 -7.22 24.85
C ASP A 337 3.00 -7.83 23.93
N SER A 338 2.09 -7.00 23.40
CA SER A 338 1.06 -7.46 22.47
C SER A 338 1.40 -7.00 21.05
N GLY A 339 1.85 -7.95 20.23
CA GLY A 339 2.07 -7.72 18.81
C GLY A 339 0.75 -7.64 18.03
N ARG A 340 0.60 -6.66 17.13
CA ARG A 340 -0.56 -6.59 16.23
C ARG A 340 -0.17 -6.93 14.80
N THR A 341 -0.65 -8.08 14.34
CA THR A 341 -0.56 -8.50 12.93
C THR A 341 -1.57 -7.74 12.06
N ARG A 342 -1.14 -7.23 10.90
CA ARG A 342 -1.97 -6.59 9.86
C ARG A 342 -1.46 -6.98 8.46
N ARG A 343 -2.30 -6.86 7.42
CA ARG A 343 -1.91 -7.12 6.03
C ARG A 343 -2.31 -5.99 5.08
N ILE A 344 -1.55 -5.88 4.00
CA ILE A 344 -1.82 -5.06 2.82
C ILE A 344 -1.74 -6.02 1.62
N PRO A 345 -2.82 -6.26 0.85
CA PRO A 345 -2.72 -7.00 -0.41
C PRO A 345 -1.92 -6.16 -1.42
N LEU A 346 -1.12 -6.83 -2.23
CA LEU A 346 -0.36 -6.19 -3.33
C LEU A 346 -1.15 -6.23 -4.64
N ALA A 347 -1.90 -7.31 -4.86
CA ALA A 347 -2.90 -7.38 -5.89
C ALA A 347 -4.04 -6.41 -5.56
N ALA A 348 -4.58 -5.76 -6.59
CA ALA A 348 -5.93 -5.22 -6.47
C ALA A 348 -6.90 -6.41 -6.33
N ASP A 349 -7.86 -6.31 -5.42
CA ASP A 349 -9.01 -7.21 -5.38
C ASP A 349 -9.64 -7.30 -6.79
N PRO A 350 -9.94 -8.50 -7.35
CA PRO A 350 -10.36 -8.63 -8.75
C PRO A 350 -11.63 -7.83 -9.08
N THR A 351 -12.49 -7.63 -8.09
CA THR A 351 -13.74 -6.90 -8.25
C THR A 351 -13.44 -5.42 -8.40
N TRP A 352 -12.73 -4.85 -7.43
CA TRP A 352 -12.28 -3.46 -7.44
C TRP A 352 -11.22 -3.16 -8.49
N ALA A 353 -10.48 -4.13 -9.01
CA ALA A 353 -9.46 -3.98 -10.05
C ALA A 353 -10.05 -3.53 -11.40
N ARG A 354 -11.32 -3.85 -11.66
CA ARG A 354 -12.05 -3.44 -12.88
C ARG A 354 -12.54 -1.98 -12.82
N VAL A 355 -12.49 -1.33 -11.65
CA VAL A 355 -12.79 0.11 -11.55
C VAL A 355 -11.66 0.88 -12.24
N GLU A 356 -11.97 1.53 -13.35
CA GLU A 356 -11.02 2.37 -14.10
C GLU A 356 -10.76 3.70 -13.38
N ASN A 357 -9.91 4.56 -13.95
CA ASN A 357 -9.71 5.90 -13.42
C ASN A 357 -10.99 6.74 -13.60
N GLY A 358 -11.37 7.48 -12.56
CA GLY A 358 -12.55 8.33 -12.59
C GLY A 358 -12.46 9.43 -13.65
N SER A 359 -13.61 9.77 -14.23
CA SER A 359 -13.74 10.84 -15.21
C SER A 359 -14.27 12.12 -14.56
N VAL A 360 -13.93 13.29 -15.09
CA VAL A 360 -14.45 14.58 -14.58
C VAL A 360 -15.92 14.70 -14.96
N LEU A 361 -16.80 14.79 -13.95
CA LEU A 361 -18.23 15.02 -14.12
C LEU A 361 -18.55 16.51 -14.28
N VAL A 362 -17.93 17.35 -13.44
CA VAL A 362 -18.04 18.82 -13.47
C VAL A 362 -16.83 19.45 -12.79
N ASP A 363 -16.38 20.62 -13.23
CA ASP A 363 -15.27 21.38 -12.67
C ASP A 363 -15.66 22.84 -12.34
N GLY A 364 -14.70 23.63 -11.87
CA GLY A 364 -14.87 25.06 -11.61
C GLY A 364 -15.32 25.41 -10.19
N PHE A 365 -15.23 24.50 -9.23
CA PHE A 365 -15.42 24.78 -7.80
C PHE A 365 -14.21 25.57 -7.23
N GLU A 366 -14.35 26.18 -6.06
CA GLU A 366 -13.22 26.68 -5.28
C GLU A 366 -12.77 25.66 -4.25
N PHE A 367 -13.74 25.01 -3.60
CA PHE A 367 -13.55 23.77 -2.86
C PHE A 367 -14.86 22.97 -2.87
N SER A 368 -14.90 21.92 -3.69
CA SER A 368 -16.01 20.96 -3.78
C SER A 368 -16.04 20.06 -2.54
N GLU A 369 -17.20 19.91 -1.92
CA GLU A 369 -17.40 19.13 -0.69
C GLU A 369 -18.78 18.46 -0.65
N GLY A 370 -18.97 17.58 0.34
CA GLY A 370 -20.27 17.02 0.73
C GLY A 370 -21.17 16.55 -0.41
N PRO A 371 -20.72 15.65 -1.30
CA PRO A 371 -21.54 15.16 -2.40
C PRO A 371 -22.66 14.26 -1.86
N VAL A 372 -23.91 14.47 -2.29
CA VAL A 372 -25.04 13.61 -1.92
C VAL A 372 -26.03 13.46 -3.06
N PHE A 373 -26.49 12.22 -3.30
CA PHE A 373 -27.55 11.94 -4.26
C PHE A 373 -28.94 12.13 -3.64
N LEU A 374 -29.85 12.70 -4.42
CA LEU A 374 -31.28 12.74 -4.17
C LEU A 374 -31.96 11.52 -4.80
N ALA A 375 -33.14 11.14 -4.30
CA ALA A 375 -33.92 9.98 -4.78
C ALA A 375 -34.41 10.09 -6.24
N ASN A 376 -34.28 11.26 -6.88
CA ASN A 376 -34.54 11.45 -8.31
C ASN A 376 -33.31 11.23 -9.21
N GLY A 377 -32.15 10.92 -8.61
CA GLY A 377 -30.87 10.75 -9.30
C GLY A 377 -30.04 12.02 -9.49
N ASP A 378 -30.53 13.18 -9.04
CA ASP A 378 -29.75 14.43 -9.01
C ASP A 378 -28.66 14.34 -7.93
N LEU A 379 -27.50 14.92 -8.21
CA LEU A 379 -26.37 15.03 -7.30
C LEU A 379 -26.24 16.47 -6.78
N LEU A 380 -26.17 16.65 -5.47
CA LEU A 380 -25.84 17.93 -4.83
C LEU A 380 -24.39 17.93 -4.36
N VAL A 381 -23.71 19.06 -4.52
CA VAL A 381 -22.31 19.29 -4.11
C VAL A 381 -22.18 20.73 -3.60
N THR A 382 -21.53 20.95 -2.45
CA THR A 382 -21.25 22.31 -1.96
C THR A 382 -19.99 22.89 -2.63
N ASP A 383 -20.00 24.19 -2.90
CA ASP A 383 -18.81 24.99 -3.24
C ASP A 383 -18.50 25.89 -2.04
N GLN A 384 -17.93 25.28 -1.00
CA GLN A 384 -17.90 25.82 0.37
C GLN A 384 -17.33 27.26 0.48
N PRO A 385 -16.23 27.61 -0.21
CA PRO A 385 -15.67 28.96 -0.14
C PRO A 385 -16.53 30.02 -0.82
N ARG A 386 -17.37 29.60 -1.80
CA ARG A 386 -18.28 30.47 -2.55
C ARG A 386 -19.70 30.51 -1.99
N ASP A 387 -19.96 29.78 -0.90
CA ASP A 387 -21.21 29.84 -0.14
C ASP A 387 -22.45 29.44 -0.96
N ARG A 388 -22.34 28.34 -1.72
CA ARG A 388 -23.43 27.85 -2.59
C ARG A 388 -23.48 26.32 -2.65
N ILE A 389 -24.66 25.78 -2.91
CA ILE A 389 -24.88 24.36 -3.24
C ILE A 389 -25.23 24.24 -4.71
N VAL A 390 -24.46 23.44 -5.43
CA VAL A 390 -24.59 23.14 -6.86
C VAL A 390 -25.36 21.83 -7.01
N ARG A 391 -26.33 21.80 -7.92
CA ARG A 391 -27.04 20.61 -8.37
C ARG A 391 -26.58 20.22 -9.77
N ILE A 392 -26.20 18.96 -9.93
CA ILE A 392 -25.99 18.29 -11.21
C ILE A 392 -27.18 17.35 -11.40
N ASP A 393 -28.05 17.65 -12.36
CA ASP A 393 -29.23 16.80 -12.61
C ASP A 393 -28.84 15.44 -13.22
N ALA A 394 -29.74 14.48 -13.17
CA ALA A 394 -29.52 13.13 -13.71
C ALA A 394 -29.18 13.09 -15.23
N GLY A 395 -29.41 14.18 -15.97
CA GLY A 395 -29.00 14.37 -17.37
C GLY A 395 -27.66 15.07 -17.56
N GLY A 396 -26.97 15.44 -16.48
CA GLY A 396 -25.70 16.17 -16.47
C GLY A 396 -25.84 17.70 -16.51
N GLY A 397 -27.05 18.25 -16.36
CA GLY A 397 -27.28 19.70 -16.31
C GLY A 397 -26.84 20.30 -14.99
N VAL A 398 -25.96 21.31 -15.04
CA VAL A 398 -25.39 21.96 -13.84
C VAL A 398 -26.14 23.26 -13.53
N SER A 399 -26.59 23.42 -12.29
CA SER A 399 -27.31 24.60 -11.80
C SER A 399 -26.91 24.92 -10.35
N VAL A 400 -27.01 26.18 -9.93
CA VAL A 400 -26.94 26.50 -8.49
C VAL A 400 -28.33 26.28 -7.89
N MET A 401 -28.41 25.46 -6.84
CA MET A 401 -29.66 25.20 -6.11
C MET A 401 -29.87 26.27 -5.04
N PHE A 402 -28.83 26.55 -4.24
CA PHE A 402 -28.85 27.58 -3.20
C PHE A 402 -27.62 28.48 -3.30
N GLU A 403 -27.85 29.80 -3.34
CA GLU A 403 -26.86 30.84 -3.06
C GLU A 403 -27.00 31.25 -1.59
N GLY A 404 -25.89 31.54 -0.89
CA GLY A 404 -25.91 31.81 0.55
C GLY A 404 -26.16 30.55 1.39
N ALA A 405 -25.61 29.41 0.97
CA ALA A 405 -25.78 28.09 1.59
C ALA A 405 -25.06 27.91 2.95
N ARG A 406 -24.85 29.00 3.69
CA ARG A 406 -24.17 29.07 5.00
C ARG A 406 -22.82 28.36 5.05
N ARG A 407 -22.10 28.32 3.92
CA ARG A 407 -20.82 27.61 3.72
C ARG A 407 -20.89 26.17 4.21
N ALA A 408 -21.93 25.45 3.78
CA ALA A 408 -22.10 24.04 4.08
C ALA A 408 -20.83 23.23 3.76
N ASN A 409 -20.44 22.33 4.67
CA ASN A 409 -19.45 21.27 4.43
C ASN A 409 -20.21 20.00 3.95
N GLY A 410 -20.19 18.91 4.71
CA GLY A 410 -20.96 17.70 4.43
C GLY A 410 -22.46 17.95 4.32
N LEU A 411 -23.08 17.22 3.40
CA LEU A 411 -24.52 17.18 3.15
C LEU A 411 -25.05 15.76 3.37
N ALA A 412 -26.31 15.64 3.78
CA ALA A 412 -27.00 14.36 3.88
C ALA A 412 -28.49 14.54 3.57
N VAL A 413 -29.18 13.48 3.16
CA VAL A 413 -30.64 13.50 2.95
C VAL A 413 -31.34 12.85 4.14
N ALA A 414 -32.28 13.57 4.73
CA ALA A 414 -33.16 13.05 5.77
C ALA A 414 -34.21 12.08 5.20
N ARG A 415 -34.79 11.24 6.05
CA ARG A 415 -35.82 10.25 5.64
C ARG A 415 -37.12 10.86 5.10
N ASP A 416 -37.38 12.12 5.40
CA ASP A 416 -38.49 12.92 4.87
C ASP A 416 -38.15 13.58 3.51
N GLY A 417 -36.93 13.39 3.01
CA GLY A 417 -36.42 13.95 1.76
C GLY A 417 -35.71 15.30 1.91
N ARG A 418 -35.69 15.91 3.11
CA ARG A 418 -35.07 17.23 3.31
C ARG A 418 -33.55 17.15 3.24
N LEU A 419 -32.94 18.19 2.68
CA LEU A 419 -31.49 18.33 2.63
C LEU A 419 -30.97 18.81 3.99
N LEU A 420 -30.10 18.02 4.60
CA LEU A 420 -29.37 18.38 5.82
C LEU A 420 -27.96 18.81 5.47
N GLY A 421 -27.36 19.64 6.33
CA GLY A 421 -25.92 19.88 6.22
C GLY A 421 -25.29 20.67 7.35
N CYS A 422 -23.97 20.62 7.33
CA CYS A 422 -23.09 21.21 8.31
C CYS A 422 -22.76 22.66 7.94
N ALA A 423 -23.54 23.62 8.44
CA ALA A 423 -23.44 25.05 8.12
C ALA A 423 -22.27 25.71 8.87
N GLU A 424 -21.08 25.71 8.25
CA GLU A 424 -19.86 26.20 8.89
C GLU A 424 -19.88 27.71 9.19
N ALA A 425 -20.59 28.52 8.38
CA ALA A 425 -20.61 29.98 8.54
C ALA A 425 -21.22 30.43 9.87
N GLU A 426 -22.34 29.81 10.26
CA GLU A 426 -23.06 30.11 11.50
C GLU A 426 -22.75 29.12 12.63
N ASN A 427 -21.95 28.07 12.34
CA ASN A 427 -21.61 26.99 13.24
C ASN A 427 -22.83 26.17 13.73
N GLU A 428 -23.65 25.73 12.78
CA GLU A 428 -24.93 25.06 13.03
C GLU A 428 -25.08 23.77 12.20
N LEU A 429 -25.94 22.86 12.67
CA LEU A 429 -26.53 21.81 11.86
C LEU A 429 -27.91 22.30 11.39
N VAL A 430 -28.18 22.25 10.09
CA VAL A 430 -29.39 22.82 9.49
C VAL A 430 -30.09 21.86 8.54
N ALA A 431 -31.36 22.13 8.26
CA ALA A 431 -32.12 21.57 7.14
C ALA A 431 -32.55 22.68 6.18
N TRP A 432 -32.50 22.42 4.88
CA TRP A 432 -33.08 23.26 3.83
C TRP A 432 -34.35 22.62 3.28
N ASP A 433 -35.40 23.43 3.15
CA ASP A 433 -36.57 23.09 2.34
C ASP A 433 -36.33 23.45 0.86
N GLU A 434 -37.17 22.94 -0.06
CA GLU A 434 -37.01 23.15 -1.52
C GLU A 434 -37.00 24.62 -1.95
N ASP A 435 -37.59 25.53 -1.16
CA ASP A 435 -37.62 26.97 -1.42
C ASP A 435 -36.38 27.72 -0.91
N GLY A 436 -35.45 27.02 -0.26
CA GLY A 436 -34.23 27.57 0.32
C GLY A 436 -34.39 28.18 1.71
N SER A 437 -35.57 28.07 2.33
CA SER A 437 -35.72 28.37 3.75
C SER A 437 -34.95 27.37 4.63
N VAL A 438 -34.51 27.82 5.81
CA VAL A 438 -33.55 27.09 6.66
C VAL A 438 -34.10 26.88 8.06
N GLU A 439 -34.21 25.62 8.48
CA GLU A 439 -34.44 25.22 9.87
C GLU A 439 -33.09 24.96 10.55
N VAL A 440 -32.88 25.51 11.75
CA VAL A 440 -31.72 25.18 12.59
C VAL A 440 -32.07 23.96 13.45
N LEU A 441 -31.44 22.83 13.15
CA LEU A 441 -31.66 21.56 13.86
C LEU A 441 -30.84 21.49 15.15
N ALA A 442 -29.61 22.00 15.12
CA ALA A 442 -28.79 22.17 16.30
C ALA A 442 -27.86 23.37 16.16
N SER A 443 -27.86 24.22 17.18
CA SER A 443 -26.79 25.17 17.48
C SER A 443 -26.26 24.84 18.88
N GLY A 444 -24.99 25.12 19.17
CA GLY A 444 -24.33 24.77 20.44
C GLY A 444 -24.86 25.50 21.70
N GLY A 445 -26.08 26.05 21.64
CA GLY A 445 -26.73 26.77 22.73
C GLY A 445 -25.97 28.04 23.10
N THR A 446 -25.35 28.06 24.28
CA THR A 446 -24.56 29.19 24.77
C THR A 446 -23.13 29.22 24.22
N SER A 447 -22.66 28.16 23.56
CA SER A 447 -21.32 28.07 22.95
C SER A 447 -21.43 27.40 21.58
N PRO A 448 -21.41 28.16 20.46
CA PRO A 448 -21.57 27.59 19.13
C PRO A 448 -20.45 26.60 18.79
N PHE A 449 -20.81 25.52 18.10
CA PHE A 449 -19.92 24.46 17.60
C PHE A 449 -18.67 25.03 16.91
N ASN A 450 -17.53 24.34 16.89
CA ASN A 450 -16.33 24.78 16.16
C ASN A 450 -16.61 25.13 14.69
N GLY A 451 -17.45 24.34 14.05
CA GLY A 451 -17.75 24.38 12.62
C GLY A 451 -18.00 22.95 12.17
N PRO A 452 -19.25 22.47 12.27
CA PRO A 452 -19.59 21.11 11.88
C PRO A 452 -19.05 20.79 10.48
N ASN A 453 -18.56 19.57 10.28
CA ASN A 453 -17.91 19.18 9.04
C ASN A 453 -18.71 18.11 8.28
N ASP A 454 -18.69 16.86 8.73
CA ASP A 454 -19.49 15.79 8.12
C ASP A 454 -20.59 15.30 9.07
N LEU A 455 -21.62 14.67 8.48
CA LEU A 455 -22.78 14.12 9.17
C LEU A 455 -23.24 12.80 8.56
N TRP A 456 -23.83 11.95 9.39
CA TRP A 456 -24.49 10.71 8.99
C TRP A 456 -25.88 10.58 9.64
N VAL A 457 -26.88 10.26 8.83
CA VAL A 457 -28.27 10.04 9.27
C VAL A 457 -28.51 8.54 9.44
N GLY A 458 -28.66 8.08 10.68
CA GLY A 458 -28.86 6.66 10.96
C GLY A 458 -30.31 6.19 10.80
N PRO A 459 -30.55 4.87 10.76
CA PRO A 459 -31.87 4.29 10.48
C PRO A 459 -32.90 4.46 11.61
N SER A 460 -32.56 5.16 12.70
CA SER A 460 -33.49 5.60 13.75
C SER A 460 -33.90 7.07 13.61
N GLY A 461 -33.42 7.79 12.58
CA GLY A 461 -33.61 9.24 12.43
C GLY A 461 -32.65 10.10 13.27
N ARG A 462 -31.76 9.46 14.05
CA ARG A 462 -30.65 10.12 14.75
C ARG A 462 -29.60 10.60 13.74
N ILE A 463 -29.02 11.75 14.00
CA ILE A 463 -27.94 12.33 13.20
C ILE A 463 -26.68 12.34 14.05
N TRP A 464 -25.57 11.82 13.53
CA TRP A 464 -24.25 11.99 14.14
C TRP A 464 -23.43 12.93 13.26
N PHE A 465 -22.66 13.83 13.86
CA PHE A 465 -21.83 14.78 13.12
C PHE A 465 -20.53 15.10 13.84
N THR A 466 -19.52 15.52 13.09
CA THR A 466 -18.20 15.91 13.63
C THR A 466 -18.06 17.42 13.74
N ASP A 467 -17.39 17.87 14.79
CA ASP A 467 -17.17 19.30 15.05
C ASP A 467 -15.66 19.67 15.18
N PRO A 468 -14.88 19.53 14.10
CA PRO A 468 -13.48 19.94 14.06
C PRO A 468 -13.31 21.46 14.08
N PHE A 469 -12.17 21.93 14.57
CA PHE A 469 -11.80 23.33 14.45
C PHE A 469 -10.88 23.59 13.25
N TYR A 470 -11.42 24.23 12.22
CA TYR A 470 -10.65 24.85 11.13
C TYR A 470 -10.62 26.37 11.29
N ARG A 471 -9.43 26.97 11.20
CA ARG A 471 -9.30 28.44 11.25
C ARG A 471 -9.67 29.05 9.89
N ARG A 472 -10.87 29.62 9.79
CA ARG A 472 -11.37 30.30 8.58
C ARG A 472 -11.15 31.81 8.59
N SER A 473 -11.17 32.43 7.40
CA SER A 473 -11.07 33.89 7.22
C SER A 473 -12.39 34.62 7.51
N TRP A 474 -13.54 33.92 7.43
CA TRP A 474 -14.87 34.45 7.74
C TRP A 474 -15.23 34.42 9.24
N PHE A 475 -14.44 33.75 10.07
CA PHE A 475 -14.69 33.71 11.52
C PHE A 475 -14.28 35.01 12.23
N ALA A 476 -15.04 35.39 13.26
CA ALA A 476 -14.75 36.54 14.09
C ALA A 476 -13.33 36.46 14.71
N PHE A 477 -12.59 37.58 14.65
CA PHE A 477 -11.23 37.66 15.16
C PHE A 477 -11.16 37.36 16.67
N GLY A 478 -10.26 36.46 17.06
CA GLY A 478 -10.06 36.09 18.47
C GLY A 478 -11.00 35.00 19.00
N ARG A 479 -11.84 34.39 18.15
CA ARG A 479 -12.63 33.19 18.50
C ARG A 479 -11.71 32.09 19.01
N LYS A 480 -12.04 31.51 20.18
CA LYS A 480 -11.33 30.37 20.76
C LYS A 480 -11.92 29.07 20.24
N PRO A 481 -11.10 28.05 19.92
CA PRO A 481 -11.60 26.71 19.63
C PRO A 481 -12.25 26.09 20.87
N LEU A 482 -13.31 25.32 20.67
CA LEU A 482 -13.80 24.32 21.60
C LEU A 482 -12.97 23.03 21.46
N ARG A 483 -13.25 22.01 22.28
CA ARG A 483 -12.71 20.66 22.04
C ARG A 483 -13.35 20.13 20.75
N ALA A 484 -12.57 19.42 19.94
CA ALA A 484 -13.08 18.81 18.71
C ALA A 484 -13.67 17.44 19.04
N ASP A 485 -14.99 17.34 18.97
CA ASP A 485 -15.78 16.19 19.42
C ASP A 485 -16.70 15.65 18.31
N VAL A 486 -17.34 14.51 18.57
CA VAL A 486 -18.43 13.94 17.76
C VAL A 486 -19.72 14.12 18.52
N HIS A 487 -20.76 14.61 17.86
CA HIS A 487 -22.06 14.88 18.44
C HIS A 487 -23.13 13.92 17.92
N ARG A 488 -24.22 13.77 18.68
CA ARG A 488 -25.46 13.10 18.29
C ARG A 488 -26.64 14.06 18.49
N LEU A 489 -27.50 14.18 17.49
CA LEU A 489 -28.82 14.79 17.59
C LEU A 489 -29.88 13.68 17.52
N ASP A 490 -30.74 13.61 18.53
CA ASP A 490 -31.88 12.70 18.60
C ASP A 490 -33.14 13.30 17.94
N PRO A 491 -34.10 12.45 17.49
CA PRO A 491 -35.34 12.91 16.85
C PRO A 491 -36.26 13.79 17.70
N ASP A 492 -35.99 13.93 19.01
CA ASP A 492 -36.70 14.84 19.91
C ASP A 492 -36.04 16.22 20.05
N GLY A 493 -34.93 16.45 19.34
CA GLY A 493 -34.14 17.69 19.38
C GLY A 493 -33.00 17.67 20.41
N THR A 494 -32.80 16.58 21.15
CA THR A 494 -31.72 16.49 22.14
C THR A 494 -30.36 16.34 21.43
N CYS A 495 -29.44 17.29 21.66
CA CYS A 495 -28.08 17.24 21.12
C CYS A 495 -27.06 16.96 22.23
N GLU A 496 -26.26 15.90 22.08
CA GLU A 496 -25.26 15.46 23.05
C GLU A 496 -23.86 15.27 22.43
N ILE A 497 -22.82 15.22 23.26
CA ILE A 497 -21.47 14.78 22.86
C ILE A 497 -21.45 13.25 22.89
N ALA A 498 -21.25 12.62 21.74
CA ALA A 498 -21.26 11.17 21.56
C ALA A 498 -19.86 10.54 21.72
N ALA A 499 -18.80 11.23 21.29
CA ALA A 499 -17.41 10.79 21.47
C ALA A 499 -16.43 11.97 21.54
N THR A 500 -15.29 11.76 22.18
CA THR A 500 -14.28 12.78 22.54
C THR A 500 -12.86 12.31 22.24
N ASP A 501 -11.84 13.06 22.65
CA ASP A 501 -10.41 12.66 22.57
C ASP A 501 -9.96 12.34 21.13
N PHE A 502 -10.34 13.20 20.20
CA PHE A 502 -9.83 13.25 18.84
C PHE A 502 -8.83 14.40 18.69
N VAL A 503 -7.92 14.30 17.72
CA VAL A 503 -7.06 15.43 17.32
C VAL A 503 -7.84 16.35 16.39
N ARG A 504 -8.46 15.79 15.35
CA ARG A 504 -9.39 16.48 14.44
C ARG A 504 -10.38 15.47 13.83
N PRO A 505 -11.54 15.21 14.47
CA PRO A 505 -12.58 14.31 13.95
C PRO A 505 -13.21 14.96 12.72
N ASN A 506 -13.39 14.21 11.63
CA ASN A 506 -13.82 14.78 10.35
C ASN A 506 -14.82 13.82 9.68
N GLY A 507 -14.40 12.98 8.75
CA GLY A 507 -15.27 12.02 8.07
C GLY A 507 -16.02 11.10 9.03
N ILE A 508 -17.31 10.91 8.77
CA ILE A 508 -18.21 10.09 9.58
C ILE A 508 -19.21 9.34 8.70
N VAL A 509 -19.38 8.05 8.97
CA VAL A 509 -20.38 7.21 8.30
C VAL A 509 -20.80 6.08 9.23
N GLY A 510 -22.03 5.59 9.13
CA GLY A 510 -22.51 4.45 9.89
C GLY A 510 -23.04 3.34 8.98
N ARG A 511 -23.14 2.13 9.52
CA ARG A 511 -23.74 1.00 8.78
C ARG A 511 -25.22 1.25 8.51
N PRO A 512 -25.76 0.85 7.34
CA PRO A 512 -27.19 0.95 7.02
C PRO A 512 -28.11 0.27 8.06
N ASP A 513 -27.62 -0.79 8.72
CA ASP A 513 -28.33 -1.50 9.80
C ASP A 513 -28.36 -0.74 11.15
N GLY A 514 -27.62 0.36 11.28
CA GLY A 514 -27.54 1.16 12.50
C GLY A 514 -26.73 0.52 13.63
N SER A 515 -25.97 -0.54 13.37
CA SER A 515 -25.19 -1.27 14.39
C SER A 515 -23.85 -0.63 14.73
N ARG A 516 -23.27 0.16 13.81
CA ARG A 516 -21.92 0.75 13.95
C ARG A 516 -21.83 2.14 13.37
N LEU A 517 -21.00 2.96 14.02
CA LEU A 517 -20.54 4.27 13.57
C LEU A 517 -19.03 4.21 13.34
N TYR A 518 -18.55 4.86 12.28
CA TYR A 518 -17.14 4.99 11.95
C TYR A 518 -16.81 6.49 11.90
N VAL A 519 -15.73 6.88 12.56
CA VAL A 519 -15.27 8.27 12.64
C VAL A 519 -13.78 8.33 12.35
N ALA A 520 -13.40 9.16 11.38
CA ALA A 520 -12.02 9.44 11.05
C ALA A 520 -11.46 10.60 11.90
N ASP A 521 -10.32 10.38 12.52
CA ASP A 521 -9.46 11.40 13.11
C ASP A 521 -8.38 11.77 12.07
N LEU A 522 -8.59 12.89 11.37
CA LEU A 522 -7.78 13.29 10.21
C LEU A 522 -6.33 13.57 10.62
N ASP A 523 -6.13 14.42 11.63
CA ASP A 523 -4.78 14.72 12.16
C ASP A 523 -4.26 13.62 13.10
N GLY A 524 -5.15 12.87 13.77
CA GLY A 524 -4.77 11.69 14.54
C GLY A 524 -4.31 10.51 13.68
N GLY A 525 -4.57 10.55 12.38
CA GLY A 525 -4.17 9.55 11.40
C GLY A 525 -4.80 8.18 11.64
N ARG A 526 -6.06 8.13 12.12
CA ARG A 526 -6.76 6.90 12.51
C ARG A 526 -8.26 7.01 12.27
N THR A 527 -8.88 5.93 11.82
CA THR A 527 -10.34 5.75 11.78
C THR A 527 -10.75 4.76 12.86
N PHE A 528 -11.76 5.15 13.64
CA PHE A 528 -12.30 4.37 14.75
C PHE A 528 -13.69 3.83 14.41
N GLU A 529 -13.99 2.62 14.85
CA GLU A 529 -15.36 2.09 14.91
C GLU A 529 -15.92 2.16 16.33
N PHE A 530 -17.23 2.32 16.41
CA PHE A 530 -18.04 2.30 17.63
C PHE A 530 -19.25 1.40 17.38
N ALA A 531 -19.58 0.52 18.32
CA ALA A 531 -20.89 -0.14 18.33
C ALA A 531 -21.96 0.89 18.79
N ILE A 532 -23.11 0.92 18.12
CA ILE A 532 -24.24 1.79 18.50
C ILE A 532 -25.22 1.00 19.36
N GLY A 533 -25.54 1.51 20.56
CA GLY A 533 -26.56 0.97 21.44
C GLY A 533 -27.99 1.29 20.97
N PRO A 534 -29.03 0.59 21.47
CA PRO A 534 -30.42 0.85 21.09
C PRO A 534 -30.90 2.30 21.37
N ASP A 535 -30.32 2.92 22.40
CA ASP A 535 -30.50 4.31 22.82
C ASP A 535 -29.64 5.31 22.02
N GLY A 536 -28.80 4.85 21.10
CA GLY A 536 -27.85 5.69 20.36
C GLY A 536 -26.57 6.02 21.15
N ALA A 537 -26.32 5.39 22.31
CA ALA A 537 -25.06 5.51 23.01
C ALA A 537 -23.94 4.76 22.25
N LEU A 538 -22.73 5.32 22.23
CA LEU A 538 -21.58 4.68 21.59
C LEU A 538 -20.83 3.79 22.57
N GLY A 539 -20.53 2.56 22.15
CA GLY A 539 -19.66 1.64 22.87
C GLY A 539 -18.18 2.06 22.86
N PRO A 540 -17.28 1.29 23.47
CA PRO A 540 -15.85 1.60 23.49
C PRO A 540 -15.27 1.73 22.07
N ARG A 541 -14.51 2.81 21.82
CA ARG A 541 -13.83 3.03 20.53
C ARG A 541 -12.88 1.88 20.22
N ARG A 542 -12.86 1.40 18.98
CA ARG A 542 -11.87 0.41 18.49
C ARG A 542 -11.19 0.96 17.24
N MET A 543 -9.89 0.72 17.08
CA MET A 543 -9.15 1.19 15.91
C MET A 543 -9.49 0.29 14.72
N PHE A 544 -10.33 0.80 13.82
CA PHE A 544 -10.79 0.14 12.60
C PHE A 544 -9.67 0.14 11.56
N PHE A 545 -9.25 1.34 11.13
CA PHE A 545 -8.24 1.50 10.08
C PHE A 545 -7.20 2.56 10.45
N PRO A 546 -5.89 2.34 10.24
CA PRO A 546 -4.85 3.21 10.76
C PRO A 546 -4.58 4.42 9.85
N LEU A 547 -5.61 4.99 9.23
CA LEU A 547 -5.52 6.23 8.45
C LEU A 547 -6.66 7.16 8.86
N GLY A 548 -6.40 8.46 8.87
CA GLY A 548 -7.45 9.48 8.93
C GLY A 548 -8.16 9.61 7.59
N SER A 549 -9.17 10.46 7.52
CA SER A 549 -9.97 10.70 6.31
C SER A 549 -10.44 12.14 6.34
N ASP A 550 -10.61 12.77 5.18
CA ASP A 550 -11.30 14.06 5.11
C ASP A 550 -12.79 13.78 5.25
N GLY A 551 -13.51 13.40 4.20
CA GLY A 551 -14.84 12.78 4.25
C GLY A 551 -14.83 11.26 4.13
N MET A 552 -16.00 10.60 4.20
CA MET A 552 -16.13 9.13 4.18
C MET A 552 -17.40 8.66 3.47
N ALA A 553 -17.34 7.49 2.83
CA ALA A 553 -18.52 6.76 2.33
C ALA A 553 -18.50 5.30 2.78
N MET A 554 -19.65 4.62 2.66
CA MET A 554 -19.79 3.19 2.93
C MET A 554 -20.70 2.55 1.88
N ALA A 555 -20.28 1.38 1.37
CA ALA A 555 -21.09 0.54 0.49
C ALA A 555 -21.94 -0.47 1.31
N SER A 556 -22.95 -1.04 0.68
CA SER A 556 -23.94 -1.94 1.27
C SER A 556 -23.35 -3.21 1.91
N ASP A 557 -22.24 -3.72 1.38
CA ASP A 557 -21.46 -4.84 1.92
C ASP A 557 -20.68 -4.49 3.21
N GLY A 558 -20.63 -3.21 3.56
CA GLY A 558 -19.87 -2.67 4.70
C GLY A 558 -18.43 -2.27 4.36
N THR A 559 -18.05 -2.24 3.08
CA THR A 559 -16.80 -1.64 2.60
C THR A 559 -16.82 -0.13 2.85
N VAL A 560 -15.76 0.39 3.46
CA VAL A 560 -15.61 1.78 3.89
C VAL A 560 -14.61 2.49 3.00
N LEU A 561 -14.97 3.67 2.50
CA LEU A 561 -14.12 4.50 1.66
C LEU A 561 -13.57 5.66 2.50
N LEU A 562 -12.25 5.78 2.55
CA LEU A 562 -11.54 6.88 3.20
C LEU A 562 -10.91 7.79 2.14
N THR A 563 -11.13 9.09 2.22
CA THR A 563 -10.64 10.10 1.28
C THR A 563 -9.34 10.75 1.78
N GLY A 564 -8.91 11.85 1.14
CA GLY A 564 -7.62 12.50 1.37
C GLY A 564 -6.68 12.30 0.18
N LYS A 565 -5.63 11.48 0.32
CA LYS A 565 -4.62 11.27 -0.74
C LYS A 565 -5.03 10.15 -1.71
N GLY A 566 -6.19 10.33 -2.33
CA GLY A 566 -6.92 9.31 -3.08
C GLY A 566 -8.09 8.74 -2.26
N VAL A 567 -8.69 7.66 -2.76
CA VAL A 567 -9.77 6.93 -2.08
C VAL A 567 -9.25 5.56 -1.67
N HIS A 568 -9.07 5.35 -0.37
CA HIS A 568 -8.70 4.07 0.21
C HIS A 568 -9.96 3.25 0.45
N VAL A 569 -10.13 2.19 -0.33
CA VAL A 569 -11.22 1.22 -0.23
C VAL A 569 -10.83 0.19 0.84
N VAL A 570 -11.56 0.13 1.94
CA VAL A 570 -11.25 -0.72 3.10
C VAL A 570 -12.40 -1.69 3.35
N SER A 571 -12.11 -2.98 3.43
CA SER A 571 -13.11 -4.03 3.69
C SER A 571 -13.81 -3.84 5.04
N ALA A 572 -14.97 -4.49 5.19
CA ALA A 572 -15.76 -4.50 6.42
C ALA A 572 -14.99 -4.98 7.69
N ASP A 573 -13.90 -5.74 7.53
CA ASP A 573 -13.01 -6.23 8.60
C ASP A 573 -11.72 -5.40 8.79
N GLY A 574 -11.54 -4.32 8.02
CA GLY A 574 -10.45 -3.36 8.20
C GLY A 574 -9.17 -3.65 7.40
N ALA A 575 -9.24 -4.46 6.34
CA ALA A 575 -8.14 -4.65 5.40
C ALA A 575 -8.23 -3.63 4.25
N LEU A 576 -7.09 -3.10 3.78
CA LEU A 576 -7.08 -2.32 2.55
C LEU A 576 -7.40 -3.25 1.37
N ILE A 577 -8.37 -2.89 0.54
CA ILE A 577 -8.72 -3.59 -0.70
C ILE A 577 -7.93 -2.99 -1.87
N ARG A 578 -8.03 -1.67 -2.04
CA ARG A 578 -7.38 -0.90 -3.12
C ARG A 578 -7.25 0.57 -2.68
N THR A 579 -6.30 1.30 -3.26
CA THR A 579 -6.38 2.77 -3.28
C THR A 579 -6.66 3.22 -4.71
N LEU A 580 -7.77 3.93 -4.92
CA LEU A 580 -8.03 4.66 -6.16
C LEU A 580 -7.26 5.98 -6.09
N VAL A 581 -6.28 6.15 -6.98
CA VAL A 581 -5.46 7.37 -7.04
C VAL A 581 -5.86 8.13 -8.31
N PRO A 582 -6.86 9.03 -8.25
CA PRO A 582 -7.03 10.03 -9.30
C PRO A 582 -5.77 10.90 -9.40
N GLU A 583 -5.58 11.61 -10.51
CA GLU A 583 -4.38 12.43 -10.77
C GLU A 583 -4.26 13.68 -9.86
N GLU A 584 -5.12 13.77 -8.84
CA GLU A 584 -5.39 14.95 -8.04
C GLU A 584 -4.69 14.94 -6.68
N ARG A 585 -4.50 16.12 -6.11
CA ARG A 585 -3.68 16.30 -4.89
C ARG A 585 -4.42 15.94 -3.61
N TRP A 586 -5.74 16.05 -3.61
CA TRP A 586 -6.58 15.82 -2.45
C TRP A 586 -8.02 15.52 -2.89
N ILE A 587 -8.64 14.53 -2.25
CA ILE A 587 -10.05 14.16 -2.38
C ILE A 587 -10.72 14.53 -1.08
N SER A 588 -11.67 15.45 -1.14
CA SER A 588 -12.38 15.97 0.02
C SER A 588 -13.36 14.91 0.54
N ASN A 589 -14.29 14.45 -0.29
CA ASN A 589 -15.43 13.67 0.19
C ASN A 589 -16.01 12.76 -0.90
N ALA A 590 -16.84 11.79 -0.53
CA ALA A 590 -17.32 10.75 -1.45
C ALA A 590 -18.76 10.30 -1.15
N CYS A 591 -19.48 9.84 -2.18
CA CYS A 591 -20.76 9.16 -2.02
C CYS A 591 -21.00 8.14 -3.14
N PHE A 592 -21.87 7.17 -2.88
CA PHE A 592 -22.41 6.27 -3.90
C PHE A 592 -23.77 6.78 -4.39
N ASP A 593 -24.15 6.45 -5.62
CA ASP A 593 -25.56 6.49 -6.00
C ASP A 593 -26.34 5.31 -5.39
N GLU A 594 -27.67 5.38 -5.41
CA GLU A 594 -28.55 4.43 -4.71
C GLU A 594 -28.34 2.96 -5.11
N ALA A 595 -27.92 2.72 -6.36
CA ALA A 595 -27.63 1.39 -6.90
C ALA A 595 -26.16 0.95 -6.71
N GLU A 596 -25.33 1.76 -6.08
CA GLU A 596 -23.87 1.54 -5.92
C GLU A 596 -23.16 1.23 -7.25
N ARG A 597 -23.65 1.82 -8.35
CA ARG A 597 -23.06 1.73 -9.69
C ARG A 597 -22.07 2.86 -9.97
N ARG A 598 -22.23 4.00 -9.30
CA ARG A 598 -21.35 5.15 -9.44
C ARG A 598 -20.83 5.56 -8.08
N LEU A 599 -19.50 5.59 -7.95
CA LEU A 599 -18.82 6.31 -6.88
C LEU A 599 -18.53 7.73 -7.38
N VAL A 600 -19.10 8.72 -6.71
CA VAL A 600 -18.80 10.13 -6.92
C VAL A 600 -17.84 10.59 -5.83
N VAL A 601 -16.83 11.37 -6.22
CA VAL A 601 -15.90 12.00 -5.27
C VAL A 601 -15.69 13.46 -5.59
N THR A 602 -15.49 14.25 -4.55
CA THR A 602 -15.15 15.67 -4.63
C THR A 602 -13.64 15.83 -4.49
N ALA A 603 -13.06 16.69 -5.32
CA ALA A 603 -11.63 16.77 -5.55
C ALA A 603 -11.22 18.23 -5.78
N VAL A 604 -11.19 19.01 -4.69
CA VAL A 604 -10.81 20.44 -4.67
C VAL A 604 -11.62 21.31 -5.65
N ASP A 605 -11.22 21.43 -6.92
CA ASP A 605 -11.88 22.30 -7.90
C ASP A 605 -12.89 21.55 -8.80
N ARG A 606 -13.09 20.23 -8.59
CA ARG A 606 -13.96 19.40 -9.43
C ARG A 606 -14.61 18.21 -8.73
N VAL A 607 -15.52 17.57 -9.46
CA VAL A 607 -16.20 16.33 -9.08
C VAL A 607 -15.81 15.25 -10.09
N LEU A 608 -15.38 14.09 -9.60
CA LEU A 608 -15.10 12.91 -10.42
C LEU A 608 -16.19 11.85 -10.23
N VAL A 609 -16.42 11.05 -11.28
CA VAL A 609 -17.27 9.86 -11.25
C VAL A 609 -16.48 8.62 -11.68
N PHE A 610 -16.63 7.55 -10.90
CA PHE A 610 -16.08 6.22 -11.15
C PHE A 610 -17.25 5.26 -11.40
N GLU A 611 -17.28 4.62 -12.56
CA GLU A 611 -18.24 3.54 -12.85
C GLU A 611 -17.77 2.25 -12.15
N LEU A 612 -18.69 1.60 -11.45
CA LEU A 612 -18.45 0.41 -10.65
C LEU A 612 -19.05 -0.83 -11.35
N PRO A 613 -18.35 -1.99 -11.34
CA PRO A 613 -18.90 -3.26 -11.79
C PRO A 613 -20.25 -3.62 -11.13
N ASP A 614 -21.15 -4.26 -11.87
CA ASP A 614 -22.47 -4.72 -11.38
C ASP A 614 -22.40 -5.74 -10.22
N ASP A 615 -21.23 -6.28 -9.89
CA ASP A 615 -20.98 -7.17 -8.74
C ASP A 615 -20.31 -6.45 -7.54
N LEU A 616 -20.13 -5.12 -7.62
CA LEU A 616 -20.06 -4.20 -6.47
C LEU A 616 -21.40 -3.50 -6.20
N ALA A 617 -22.25 -3.37 -7.22
CA ALA A 617 -23.59 -2.81 -7.06
C ALA A 617 -24.41 -3.66 -6.08
N GLY A 618 -25.01 -3.02 -5.08
CA GLY A 618 -25.85 -3.71 -4.11
C GLY A 618 -27.05 -4.39 -4.76
N ASP A 619 -27.48 -5.51 -4.18
CA ASP A 619 -28.80 -6.12 -4.47
C ASP A 619 -29.90 -5.16 -3.97
N GLY A 620 -30.35 -4.25 -4.84
CA GLY A 620 -31.38 -3.23 -4.57
C GLY A 620 -32.80 -3.75 -4.40
#